data_AF-A0A076MT33-F1
#
_entry.id   AF-A0A076MT33-F1
#
_cell.length_a   1.000
_cell.length_b   1.000
_cell.length_c   1.000
_cell.angle_alpha   90.00
_cell.angle_beta   90.00
_cell.angle_gamma   90.00
#
_symmetry.space_group_name_H-M   'P 1'
#
loop_
_entity.id
_entity.type
_entity.pdbx_description
1 polymer ?
#
loop_
_entity_poly.entity_id
_entity_poly.type
_entity_poly.pdbx_seq_one_letter_code
_entity_poly.pdbx_strand_id
1 'polypeptide(L)'
;MSLLDAPTDGHRIADLSQPLENGMPSSPMHPPFRFALAQRHGDVVREDGLTGSHELIVMGGHVGTHMDAVSHLAADGVLPGGVPVAQALERGRYRVGGIEAVPPILCRGVLFGVPQLRGVGEAVTAEDLAATGLEVRAVDVALVRTG
;
A
#
# COMPACT_ATOMS: atom_id res chain seq x y z
N MET A 1 -20.68 9.22 18.12
CA MET A 1 -20.28 9.32 16.71
C MET A 1 -19.78 7.95 16.31
N SER A 2 -20.45 7.28 15.37
CA SER A 2 -20.01 5.97 14.90
C SER A 2 -18.78 6.13 13.99
N LEU A 3 -17.99 5.07 13.84
CA LEU A 3 -16.85 5.06 12.91
C LEU A 3 -17.29 5.35 11.45
N LEU A 4 -18.55 5.06 11.13
CA LEU A 4 -19.15 5.29 9.82
C LEU A 4 -19.58 6.75 9.59
N ASP A 5 -19.70 7.55 10.65
CA ASP A 5 -20.08 8.98 10.57
C ASP A 5 -18.85 9.88 10.42
N ALA A 6 -17.66 9.36 10.71
CA ALA A 6 -16.39 10.08 10.61
C ALA A 6 -16.07 10.61 9.19
N PRO A 7 -16.46 9.95 8.08
CA PRO A 7 -16.20 10.46 6.73
C PRO A 7 -17.24 11.47 6.21
N THR A 8 -18.42 11.60 6.85
CA THR A 8 -19.62 12.11 6.15
C THR A 8 -20.05 13.54 6.45
N ASP A 9 -19.45 14.24 7.43
CA ASP A 9 -19.80 15.64 7.71
C ASP A 9 -18.59 16.59 7.59
N GLY A 10 -18.62 17.48 6.60
CA GLY A 10 -17.70 18.62 6.47
C GLY A 10 -16.23 18.31 6.16
N HIS A 11 -15.87 17.04 5.97
CA HIS A 11 -14.49 16.63 5.70
C HIS A 11 -14.20 16.52 4.20
N ARG A 12 -12.95 16.82 3.81
CA ARG A 12 -12.44 16.55 2.46
C ARG A 12 -11.78 15.17 2.47
N ILE A 13 -12.21 14.32 1.55
CA ILE A 13 -11.59 13.01 1.30
C ILE A 13 -10.60 13.16 0.15
N ALA A 14 -9.37 12.70 0.37
CA ALA A 14 -8.34 12.64 -0.66
C ALA A 14 -7.89 11.19 -0.81
N ASP A 15 -7.95 10.68 -2.04
CA ASP A 15 -7.38 9.39 -2.38
C ASP A 15 -5.86 9.55 -2.59
N LEU A 16 -5.08 8.74 -1.87
CA LEU A 16 -3.62 8.70 -1.98
C LEU A 16 -3.12 7.51 -2.80
N SER A 17 -4.04 6.74 -3.38
CA SER A 17 -3.71 5.62 -4.24
C SER A 17 -3.26 6.07 -5.62
N GLN A 18 -2.41 5.25 -6.25
CA GLN A 18 -2.05 5.37 -7.65
C GLN A 18 -2.85 4.35 -8.47
N PRO A 19 -3.28 4.69 -9.69
CA PRO A 19 -3.95 3.75 -10.58
C PRO A 19 -3.11 2.50 -10.83
N LEU A 20 -3.76 1.33 -10.83
CA LEU A 20 -3.15 0.08 -11.29
C LEU A 20 -3.37 -0.04 -12.80
N GLU A 21 -2.30 0.05 -13.57
CA GLU A 21 -2.35 -0.04 -15.03
C GLU A 21 -1.17 -0.84 -15.61
N ASN A 22 -1.42 -1.49 -16.75
CA ASN A 22 -0.37 -2.22 -17.45
C ASN A 22 0.73 -1.25 -17.89
N GLY A 23 1.96 -1.48 -17.42
CA GLY A 23 3.10 -0.61 -17.73
C GLY A 23 3.35 0.49 -16.69
N MET A 24 2.57 0.53 -15.59
CA MET A 24 2.84 1.44 -14.49
C MET A 24 4.25 1.26 -13.91
N PRO A 25 4.86 2.32 -13.35
CA PRO A 25 6.12 2.20 -12.63
C PRO A 25 6.05 1.13 -11.54
N SER A 26 7.02 0.21 -11.55
CA SER A 26 7.19 -0.81 -10.52
C SER A 26 8.66 -1.17 -10.42
N SER A 27 9.08 -1.65 -9.25
CA SER A 27 10.43 -2.16 -9.08
C SER A 27 10.63 -3.39 -9.99
N PRO A 28 11.74 -3.47 -10.74
CA PRO A 28 12.01 -4.59 -11.64
C PRO A 28 12.24 -5.92 -10.90
N MET A 29 12.38 -5.88 -9.57
CA MET A 29 12.56 -7.06 -8.74
C MET A 29 11.25 -7.79 -8.39
N HIS A 30 10.09 -7.20 -8.71
CA HIS A 30 8.78 -7.78 -8.39
C HIS A 30 7.99 -8.14 -9.67
N PRO A 31 7.11 -9.16 -9.60
CA PRO A 31 6.18 -9.42 -10.70
C PRO A 31 5.33 -8.17 -10.98
N PRO A 32 5.29 -7.68 -12.23
CA PRO A 32 4.59 -6.44 -12.56
C PRO A 32 3.07 -6.62 -12.47
N PHE A 33 2.34 -5.52 -12.41
CA PHE A 33 0.89 -5.55 -12.61
C PHE A 33 0.57 -6.00 -14.04
N ARG A 34 -0.36 -6.96 -14.13
CA ARG A 34 -0.94 -7.45 -15.37
C ARG A 34 -2.44 -7.55 -15.20
N PHE A 35 -3.15 -6.84 -16.07
CA PHE A 35 -4.58 -6.93 -16.25
C PHE A 35 -4.87 -7.40 -17.67
N ALA A 36 -5.76 -8.38 -17.81
CA ALA A 36 -6.30 -8.79 -19.08
C ALA A 36 -7.76 -9.19 -18.92
N LEU A 37 -8.62 -8.84 -19.89
CA LEU A 37 -9.96 -9.39 -19.95
C LEU A 37 -9.87 -10.84 -20.41
N ALA A 38 -10.28 -11.77 -19.54
CA ALA A 38 -10.45 -13.17 -19.90
C ALA A 38 -11.68 -13.36 -20.81
N GLN A 39 -12.69 -12.51 -20.63
CA GLN A 39 -13.85 -12.41 -21.51
C GLN A 39 -14.27 -10.95 -21.62
N ARG A 40 -14.64 -10.52 -22.83
CA ARG A 40 -15.23 -9.20 -23.08
C ARG A 40 -16.73 -9.34 -23.28
N HIS A 41 -17.45 -8.22 -23.10
CA HIS A 41 -18.83 -8.15 -23.54
C HIS A 41 -18.93 -8.46 -25.05
N GLY A 42 -19.88 -9.31 -25.42
CA GLY A 42 -20.12 -9.72 -26.81
C GLY A 42 -19.35 -10.97 -27.25
N ASP A 43 -18.30 -11.40 -26.53
CA ASP A 43 -17.64 -12.69 -26.82
C ASP A 43 -18.61 -13.87 -26.57
N VAL A 44 -19.43 -13.75 -25.52
CA VAL A 44 -20.56 -14.63 -25.22
C VAL A 44 -21.79 -13.79 -24.93
N VAL A 45 -22.87 -14.06 -25.67
CA VAL A 45 -24.18 -13.44 -25.49
C VAL A 45 -25.16 -14.53 -25.07
N ARG A 46 -25.78 -14.36 -23.90
CA ARG A 46 -26.82 -15.26 -23.45
C ARG A 46 -28.09 -15.08 -24.27
N GLU A 47 -28.98 -16.07 -24.24
CA GLU A 47 -30.25 -16.03 -24.96
C GLU A 47 -31.15 -14.86 -24.52
N ASP A 48 -31.07 -14.48 -23.23
CA ASP A 48 -31.74 -13.31 -22.65
C ASP A 48 -31.06 -11.97 -23.00
N GLY A 49 -30.01 -11.98 -23.81
CA GLY A 49 -29.24 -10.81 -24.22
C GLY A 49 -28.21 -10.33 -23.20
N LEU A 50 -28.09 -10.98 -22.03
CA LEU A 50 -27.06 -10.62 -21.07
C LEU A 50 -25.66 -10.96 -21.60
N THR A 51 -24.73 -10.05 -21.37
CA THR A 51 -23.31 -10.25 -21.63
C THR A 51 -22.53 -9.92 -20.35
N GLY A 52 -21.40 -10.59 -20.17
CA GLY A 52 -20.50 -10.34 -19.04
C GLY A 52 -19.08 -10.13 -19.52
N SER A 53 -18.32 -9.35 -18.76
CA SER A 53 -16.88 -9.18 -18.90
C SER A 53 -16.23 -9.55 -17.58
N HIS A 54 -15.07 -10.18 -17.64
CA HIS A 54 -14.28 -10.48 -16.44
C HIS A 54 -12.80 -10.56 -16.77
N GLU A 55 -11.98 -10.29 -15.77
CA GLU A 55 -10.55 -10.12 -15.90
C GLU A 55 -9.73 -11.19 -15.17
N LEU A 56 -8.47 -11.26 -15.56
CA LEU A 56 -7.39 -11.84 -14.77
C LEU A 56 -6.48 -10.71 -14.31
N ILE A 57 -6.16 -10.73 -13.01
CA ILE A 57 -5.20 -9.83 -12.39
C ILE A 57 -4.04 -10.67 -11.86
N VAL A 58 -2.82 -10.28 -12.23
CA VAL A 58 -1.58 -10.81 -11.65
C VAL A 58 -0.77 -9.62 -11.17
N MET A 59 -0.33 -9.66 -9.91
CA MET A 59 0.51 -8.61 -9.33
C MET A 59 1.37 -9.17 -8.20
N GLY A 60 2.57 -8.60 -8.03
CA GLY A 60 3.33 -8.76 -6.78
C GLY A 60 2.70 -7.95 -5.65
N GLY A 61 2.95 -8.36 -4.40
CA GLY A 61 2.47 -7.64 -3.20
C GLY A 61 3.08 -6.25 -2.98
N HIS A 62 4.10 -5.89 -3.76
CA HIS A 62 4.85 -4.63 -3.69
C HIS A 62 4.65 -3.75 -4.95
N VAL A 63 3.47 -3.86 -5.59
CA VAL A 63 3.12 -3.13 -6.82
C VAL A 63 1.94 -2.21 -6.58
N GLY A 64 2.03 -0.98 -7.10
CA GLY A 64 1.06 0.08 -6.85
C GLY A 64 1.19 0.67 -5.45
N THR A 65 0.15 1.37 -4.99
CA THR A 65 0.07 1.81 -3.59
C THR A 65 -0.14 0.59 -2.71
N HIS A 66 0.81 0.28 -1.85
CA HIS A 66 0.84 -0.95 -1.06
C HIS A 66 1.35 -0.72 0.36
N MET A 67 1.33 -1.79 1.16
CA MET A 67 1.87 -1.83 2.51
C MET A 67 2.78 -3.04 2.65
N ASP A 68 3.97 -2.82 3.19
CA ASP A 68 4.88 -3.89 3.52
C ASP A 68 4.57 -4.44 4.92
N ALA A 69 4.45 -5.76 5.00
CA ALA A 69 4.29 -6.44 6.28
C ALA A 69 5.59 -6.40 7.09
N VAL A 70 5.50 -6.61 8.40
CA VAL A 70 6.68 -6.73 9.27
C VAL A 70 7.61 -7.86 8.80
N SER A 71 7.04 -8.92 8.22
CA SER A 71 7.81 -10.04 7.66
C SER A 71 8.47 -9.76 6.31
N HIS A 72 8.29 -8.56 5.72
CA HIS A 72 8.79 -8.24 4.40
C HIS A 72 10.33 -8.23 4.33
N LEU A 73 10.97 -7.70 5.37
CA LEU A 73 12.43 -7.57 5.44
C LEU A 73 12.99 -8.26 6.69
N ALA A 74 14.15 -8.89 6.51
CA ALA A 74 14.94 -9.50 7.56
C ALA A 74 16.36 -8.94 7.52
N ALA A 75 17.02 -8.86 8.66
CA ALA A 75 18.45 -8.58 8.76
C ALA A 75 19.13 -9.77 9.44
N ASP A 76 20.28 -10.21 8.90
CA ASP A 76 21.07 -11.32 9.45
C ASP A 76 20.26 -12.61 9.70
N GLY A 77 19.28 -12.89 8.84
CA GLY A 77 18.40 -14.06 8.95
C GLY A 77 17.35 -13.97 10.06
N VAL A 78 17.11 -12.77 10.59
CA VAL A 78 16.17 -12.50 11.70
C VAL A 78 15.16 -11.43 11.29
N LEU A 79 13.88 -11.70 11.53
CA LEU A 79 12.80 -10.76 11.35
C LEU A 79 12.71 -9.78 12.54
N PRO A 80 12.06 -8.61 12.36
CA PRO A 80 11.73 -7.74 13.48
C PRO A 80 11.03 -8.50 14.61
N GLY A 81 11.42 -8.23 15.85
CA GLY A 81 10.97 -8.98 17.01
C GLY A 81 11.81 -10.22 17.35
N GLY A 82 12.90 -10.49 16.61
CA GLY A 82 13.88 -11.52 16.96
C GLY A 82 13.55 -12.92 16.44
N VAL A 83 12.63 -13.05 15.49
CA VAL A 83 12.20 -14.35 14.95
C VAL A 83 13.16 -14.82 13.84
N PRO A 84 13.79 -15.99 13.96
CA PRO A 84 14.62 -16.53 12.88
C PRO A 84 13.78 -16.80 11.63
N VAL A 85 14.24 -16.35 10.45
CA VAL A 85 13.53 -16.53 9.17
C VAL A 85 13.22 -18.00 8.88
N ALA A 86 14.13 -18.90 9.23
CA ALA A 86 13.95 -20.36 9.07
C ALA A 86 12.75 -20.93 9.83
N GLN A 87 12.26 -20.23 10.87
CA GLN A 87 11.10 -20.62 11.67
C GLN A 87 9.83 -19.86 11.29
N ALA A 88 9.99 -18.73 10.59
CA ALA A 88 8.90 -17.84 10.23
C ALA A 88 8.09 -18.32 9.03
N LEU A 89 8.67 -19.18 8.18
CA LEU A 89 8.06 -19.67 6.95
C LEU A 89 7.48 -21.09 7.14
N GLU A 90 6.21 -21.26 6.77
CA GLU A 90 5.60 -22.57 6.60
C GLU A 90 4.73 -22.58 5.34
N ARG A 91 4.94 -23.58 4.47
CA ARG A 91 4.09 -23.83 3.27
C ARG A 91 3.90 -22.59 2.40
N GLY A 92 4.95 -21.79 2.25
CA GLY A 92 4.93 -20.56 1.44
C GLY A 92 4.22 -19.37 2.09
N ARG A 93 3.95 -19.42 3.39
CA ARG A 93 3.34 -18.32 4.17
C ARG A 93 4.21 -17.96 5.36
N TYR A 94 4.17 -16.68 5.74
CA TYR A 94 4.72 -16.24 7.01
C TYR A 94 3.74 -16.59 8.14
N ARG A 95 4.21 -17.23 9.21
CA ARG A 95 3.43 -17.52 10.41
C ARG A 95 3.37 -16.33 11.38
N VAL A 96 4.32 -15.40 11.24
CA VAL A 96 4.48 -14.24 12.12
C VAL A 96 4.81 -13.03 11.25
N GLY A 97 4.18 -11.90 11.56
CA GLY A 97 4.46 -10.62 10.89
C GLY A 97 3.92 -10.51 9.47
N GLY A 98 3.08 -11.45 9.02
CA GLY A 98 2.39 -11.38 7.73
C GLY A 98 1.35 -10.25 7.69
N ILE A 99 1.02 -9.78 6.48
CA ILE A 99 0.13 -8.63 6.29
C ILE A 99 -1.29 -8.91 6.80
N GLU A 100 -1.71 -10.17 6.83
CA GLU A 100 -3.00 -10.60 7.36
C GLU A 100 -3.17 -10.36 8.86
N ALA A 101 -2.07 -10.13 9.59
CA ALA A 101 -2.11 -9.79 11.01
C ALA A 101 -2.36 -8.29 11.25
N VAL A 102 -2.31 -7.45 10.21
CA VAL A 102 -2.57 -6.02 10.34
C VAL A 102 -4.08 -5.78 10.49
N PRO A 103 -4.55 -5.21 11.62
CA PRO A 103 -5.96 -4.87 11.77
C PRO A 103 -6.34 -3.71 10.83
N PRO A 104 -7.63 -3.50 10.54
CA PRO A 104 -8.07 -2.28 9.86
C PRO A 104 -7.51 -1.03 10.55
N ILE A 105 -6.91 -0.14 9.76
CA ILE A 105 -6.26 1.07 10.28
C ILE A 105 -7.19 2.26 10.03
N LEU A 106 -7.65 2.87 11.11
CA LEU A 106 -8.19 4.23 11.11
C LEU A 106 -7.43 5.02 12.17
N CYS A 107 -6.55 5.91 11.72
CA CYS A 107 -5.71 6.69 12.60
C CYS A 107 -5.55 8.11 12.04
N ARG A 108 -4.93 8.96 12.86
CA ARG A 108 -4.51 10.29 12.42
C ARG A 108 -3.28 10.16 11.52
N GLY A 109 -3.29 10.91 10.41
CA GLY A 109 -2.13 11.07 9.53
C GLY A 109 -1.48 12.43 9.73
N VAL A 110 -0.14 12.48 9.68
CA VAL A 110 0.63 13.72 9.70
C VAL A 110 1.40 13.84 8.37
N LEU A 111 1.05 14.81 7.54
CA LEU A 111 1.64 15.01 6.21
C LEU A 111 2.80 16.01 6.27
N PHE A 112 4.01 15.51 6.05
CA PHE A 112 5.24 16.30 5.93
C PHE A 112 5.45 16.75 4.48
N GLY A 113 5.37 18.07 4.26
CA GLY A 113 5.67 18.70 2.98
C GLY A 113 7.16 19.02 2.83
N VAL A 114 7.99 18.00 2.56
CA VAL A 114 9.45 18.16 2.45
C VAL A 114 9.90 18.96 1.21
N PRO A 115 9.25 18.86 0.03
CA PRO A 115 9.66 19.62 -1.14
C PRO A 115 9.68 21.14 -0.95
N GLN A 116 8.86 21.66 -0.03
CA GLN A 116 8.82 23.07 0.32
C GLN A 116 10.08 23.54 1.08
N LEU A 117 10.82 22.62 1.70
CA LEU A 117 12.04 22.92 2.46
C LEU A 117 13.32 22.71 1.64
N ARG A 118 13.37 21.64 0.83
CA ARG A 118 14.61 21.20 0.16
C ARG A 118 14.49 20.92 -1.35
N GLY A 119 13.31 21.05 -1.93
CA GLY A 119 13.06 20.61 -3.31
C GLY A 119 12.82 19.10 -3.41
N VAL A 120 12.79 18.56 -4.63
CA VAL A 120 12.40 17.18 -4.93
C VAL A 120 13.60 16.29 -5.26
N GLY A 121 13.51 15.00 -4.92
CA GLY A 121 14.49 13.99 -5.34
C GLY A 121 15.71 13.81 -4.42
N GLU A 122 15.80 14.56 -3.32
CA GLU A 122 16.84 14.38 -2.31
C GLU A 122 16.38 13.45 -1.18
N ALA A 123 17.34 12.80 -0.50
CA ALA A 123 17.05 11.98 0.68
C ALA A 123 16.49 12.84 1.81
N VAL A 124 15.34 12.45 2.35
CA VAL A 124 14.69 13.10 3.50
C VAL A 124 15.38 12.67 4.79
N THR A 125 15.78 13.63 5.62
CA THR A 125 16.42 13.36 6.92
C THR A 125 15.46 13.61 8.09
N ALA A 126 15.88 13.21 9.30
CA ALA A 126 15.12 13.48 10.51
C ALA A 126 15.03 14.99 10.80
N GLU A 127 16.08 15.75 10.48
CA GLU A 127 16.12 17.21 10.62
C GLU A 127 15.08 17.89 9.71
N ASP A 128 14.89 17.37 8.48
CA ASP A 128 13.88 17.90 7.56
C ASP A 128 12.47 17.73 8.13
N LEU A 129 12.18 16.57 8.71
CA LEU A 129 10.88 16.30 9.34
C LEU A 129 10.68 17.20 10.56
N ALA A 130 11.71 17.36 11.40
CA ALA A 130 11.67 18.23 12.57
C ALA A 130 11.47 19.72 12.20
N ALA A 131 12.08 20.18 11.11
CA ALA A 131 11.96 21.55 10.62
C ALA A 131 10.53 21.94 10.20
N THR A 132 9.66 20.96 9.92
CA THR A 132 8.23 21.24 9.65
C THR A 132 7.46 21.73 10.87
N GLY A 133 7.97 21.50 12.09
CA GLY A 133 7.30 21.86 13.34
C GLY A 133 6.00 21.08 13.62
N LEU A 134 5.75 20.00 12.87
CA LEU A 134 4.56 19.16 13.05
C LEU A 134 4.72 18.23 14.27
N GLU A 135 3.66 18.12 15.07
CA GLU A 135 3.60 17.23 16.22
C GLU A 135 3.16 15.82 15.78
N VAL A 136 4.01 14.82 16.02
CA VAL A 136 3.67 13.40 15.87
C VAL A 136 3.36 12.80 17.23
N ARG A 137 2.28 12.02 17.30
CA ARG A 137 1.86 11.26 18.48
C ARG A 137 2.05 9.78 18.23
N ALA A 138 2.07 9.01 19.32
CA ALA A 138 1.98 7.56 19.22
C ALA A 138 0.75 7.18 18.37
N VAL A 139 0.90 6.14 17.54
CA VAL A 139 -0.11 5.61 16.60
C VAL A 139 -0.48 6.49 15.40
N ASP A 140 0.17 7.65 15.22
CA ASP A 140 0.04 8.39 13.96
C ASP A 140 0.70 7.66 12.80
N VAL A 141 0.17 7.88 11.60
CA VAL A 141 0.86 7.56 10.34
C VAL A 141 1.54 8.81 9.81
N ALA A 142 2.88 8.80 9.77
CA ALA A 142 3.66 9.82 9.12
C ALA A 142 3.61 9.63 7.59
N LEU A 143 3.05 10.61 6.89
CA LEU A 143 3.01 10.67 5.43
C LEU A 143 4.10 11.65 4.97
N VAL A 144 5.08 11.17 4.22
CA VAL A 144 6.19 12.01 3.74
C VAL A 144 6.02 12.24 2.25
N ARG A 145 5.71 13.48 1.85
CA ARG A 145 5.71 13.86 0.43
C ARG A 145 7.15 14.10 0.01
N THR A 146 7.61 13.49 -1.08
CA THR A 146 8.97 13.66 -1.64
C THR A 146 9.00 14.26 -3.05
N GLY A 147 7.83 14.39 -3.69
CA GLY A 147 7.60 14.93 -5.03
C GLY A 147 6.12 14.91 -5.32
#